data_AF-A0A7S3SIJ2-F1
#
_entry.id   AF-A0A7S3SIJ2-F1
#
_cell.length_a   1.000
_cell.length_b   1.000
_cell.length_c   1.000
_cell.angle_alpha   90.00
_cell.angle_beta   90.00
_cell.angle_gamma   90.00
#
_symmetry.space_group_name_H-M   'P 1'
#
loop_
_entity.id
_entity.type
_entity.pdbx_description
1 polymer ?
#
loop_
_entity_poly.entity_id
_entity_poly.type
_entity_poly.pdbx_seq_one_letter_code
_entity_poly.pdbx_strand_id
1 'polypeptide(L)'
;SDRQARRIAAYWLIERQGWSPADAAAATGFKSAATAARWAQQVAMTGSAADSGEKRRKPRAAHARAIGDALEQVGFGSHRVAEHFHVQPMSQRHASESDKEGLTRRPWSAQEDAQLLHMRNAGHDIRLIATALGRTTHGVETRWTRLMKRLASHNQAQ
;
A
#
# COMPACT_ATOMS: atom_id res chain seq x y z
N SER A 1 -18.02 -0.80 -9.03
CA SER A 1 -19.24 -1.33 -8.38
C SER A 1 -18.91 -2.68 -7.74
N ASP A 2 -19.57 -3.05 -6.64
CA ASP A 2 -19.34 -4.32 -5.91
C ASP A 2 -19.38 -5.56 -6.83
N ARG A 3 -20.30 -5.56 -7.80
CA ARG A 3 -20.44 -6.62 -8.82
C ARG A 3 -19.16 -6.82 -9.64
N GLN A 4 -18.41 -5.76 -9.94
CA GLN A 4 -17.17 -5.86 -10.72
C GLN A 4 -16.03 -6.49 -9.91
N ALA A 5 -15.95 -6.18 -8.61
CA ALA A 5 -14.96 -6.77 -7.72
C ALA A 5 -15.13 -8.29 -7.61
N ARG A 6 -16.38 -8.77 -7.44
CA ARG A 6 -16.70 -10.21 -7.39
C ARG A 6 -16.27 -10.96 -8.65
N ARG A 7 -16.45 -10.36 -9.83
CA ARG A 7 -16.05 -10.95 -11.13
C ARG A 7 -14.54 -11.13 -11.23
N ILE A 8 -13.78 -10.09 -10.85
CA ILE A 8 -12.31 -10.12 -10.88
C ILE A 8 -11.76 -11.11 -9.84
N ALA A 9 -12.37 -11.16 -8.66
CA ALA A 9 -12.01 -12.14 -7.63
C ALA A 9 -12.25 -13.59 -8.10
N ALA A 10 -13.39 -13.88 -8.72
CA ALA A 10 -13.68 -15.22 -9.24
C ALA A 10 -12.71 -15.65 -10.34
N TYR A 11 -12.35 -14.74 -11.26
CA TYR A 11 -11.31 -14.98 -12.25
C TYR A 11 -9.97 -15.37 -11.60
N TRP A 12 -9.52 -14.58 -10.63
CA TRP A 12 -8.22 -14.81 -10.00
C TRP A 12 -8.18 -16.13 -9.23
N LEU A 13 -9.25 -16.49 -8.51
CA LEU A 13 -9.31 -17.76 -7.77
C LEU A 13 -9.24 -18.97 -8.72
N ILE A 14 -9.98 -18.94 -9.82
CA ILE A 14 -10.03 -20.08 -10.76
C ILE A 14 -8.73 -20.19 -11.56
N GLU A 15 -8.30 -19.11 -12.21
CA GLU A 15 -7.20 -19.16 -13.19
C GLU A 15 -5.81 -19.04 -12.57
N ARG A 16 -5.67 -18.38 -11.41
CA ARG A 16 -4.36 -18.19 -10.77
C ARG A 16 -4.14 -19.12 -9.59
N GLN A 17 -5.19 -19.48 -8.87
CA GLN A 17 -5.09 -20.36 -7.69
C GLN A 17 -5.58 -21.78 -7.96
N GLY A 18 -6.11 -22.07 -9.15
CA GLY A 18 -6.62 -23.40 -9.51
C GLY A 18 -7.83 -23.83 -8.69
N TRP A 19 -8.58 -22.88 -8.12
CA TRP A 19 -9.79 -23.20 -7.37
C TRP A 19 -10.87 -23.78 -8.27
N SER A 20 -11.67 -24.70 -7.72
CA SER A 20 -12.86 -25.15 -8.43
C SER A 20 -13.84 -23.99 -8.59
N PRO A 21 -14.63 -23.97 -9.68
CA PRO A 21 -15.65 -22.93 -9.86
C PRO A 21 -16.69 -22.88 -8.73
N ALA A 22 -16.94 -23.99 -8.03
CA ALA A 22 -17.86 -24.05 -6.90
C ALA A 22 -17.29 -23.30 -5.69
N ASP A 23 -16.02 -23.53 -5.36
CA ASP A 23 -15.35 -22.87 -4.24
C ASP A 23 -15.20 -21.37 -4.50
N ALA A 24 -14.86 -21.00 -5.75
CA ALA A 24 -14.77 -19.60 -6.15
C ALA A 24 -16.13 -18.89 -6.07
N ALA A 25 -17.24 -19.57 -6.41
CA ALA A 25 -18.58 -19.01 -6.30
C ALA A 25 -18.98 -18.79 -4.83
N ALA A 26 -18.70 -19.74 -3.95
CA ALA A 26 -18.93 -19.60 -2.52
C ALA A 26 -18.12 -18.44 -1.92
N ALA A 27 -16.84 -18.31 -2.30
CA ALA A 27 -15.95 -17.26 -1.83
C ALA A 27 -16.36 -15.84 -2.28
N THR A 28 -16.99 -15.71 -3.45
CA THR A 28 -17.30 -14.40 -4.06
C THR A 28 -18.78 -14.04 -3.98
N GLY A 29 -19.61 -14.91 -3.39
CA GLY A 29 -21.05 -14.72 -3.27
C GLY A 29 -21.79 -14.79 -4.61
N PHE A 30 -21.29 -15.57 -5.58
CA PHE A 30 -22.07 -15.91 -6.78
C PHE A 30 -23.09 -17.00 -6.47
N LYS A 31 -24.28 -16.88 -7.08
CA LYS A 31 -25.37 -17.85 -6.88
C LYS A 31 -25.07 -19.26 -7.40
N SER A 32 -24.08 -19.42 -8.29
CA SER A 32 -23.71 -20.72 -8.83
C SER A 32 -22.27 -20.75 -9.36
N ALA A 33 -21.69 -21.96 -9.34
CA ALA A 33 -20.37 -22.27 -9.91
C ALA A 33 -20.26 -21.87 -11.39
N ALA A 34 -21.30 -22.17 -12.18
CA ALA A 34 -21.36 -21.79 -13.59
C ALA A 34 -21.29 -20.27 -13.81
N THR A 35 -21.89 -19.49 -12.90
CA THR A 35 -21.84 -18.03 -12.98
C THR A 35 -20.43 -17.50 -12.72
N ALA A 36 -19.74 -18.05 -11.71
CA ALA A 36 -18.35 -17.70 -11.40
C ALA A 36 -17.40 -18.08 -12.56
N ALA A 37 -17.53 -19.29 -13.09
CA ALA A 37 -16.73 -19.74 -14.25
C ALA A 37 -16.94 -18.87 -15.49
N ARG A 38 -18.20 -18.55 -15.84
CA ARG A 38 -18.50 -17.71 -17.01
C ARG A 38 -17.88 -16.33 -16.88
N TRP A 39 -17.91 -15.74 -15.68
CA TRP A 39 -17.27 -14.45 -15.45
C TRP A 39 -15.75 -14.53 -15.48
N ALA A 40 -15.16 -15.60 -14.95
CA ALA A 40 -13.73 -15.85 -15.05
C ALA A 40 -13.26 -15.91 -16.51
N GLN A 41 -13.92 -16.73 -17.32
CA GLN A 41 -13.64 -16.82 -18.77
C GLN A 41 -13.83 -15.49 -19.47
N GLN A 42 -14.91 -14.76 -19.15
CA GLN A 42 -15.17 -13.46 -19.76
C GLN A 42 -14.06 -12.45 -19.45
N VAL A 43 -13.56 -12.40 -18.22
CA VAL A 43 -12.42 -11.53 -17.83
C VAL A 43 -11.13 -11.96 -18.51
N ALA A 44 -10.90 -13.26 -18.67
CA ALA A 44 -9.75 -13.81 -19.39
C ALA A 44 -9.75 -13.37 -20.86
N MET A 45 -10.90 -13.45 -21.52
CA MET A 45 -11.04 -13.14 -22.96
C MET A 45 -10.98 -11.65 -23.25
N THR A 46 -11.60 -10.81 -22.42
CA THR A 46 -11.70 -9.36 -22.70
C THR A 46 -10.60 -8.54 -22.03
N GLY A 47 -9.82 -9.14 -21.11
CA GLY A 47 -8.92 -8.41 -20.22
C GLY A 47 -9.64 -7.37 -19.35
N SER A 48 -10.98 -7.38 -19.32
CA SER A 48 -11.80 -6.31 -18.76
C SER A 48 -13.20 -6.83 -18.40
N ALA A 49 -13.55 -6.82 -17.11
CA ALA A 49 -14.88 -7.16 -16.62
C ALA A 49 -15.96 -6.10 -16.95
N ALA A 50 -15.75 -5.31 -18.00
CA ALA A 50 -16.62 -4.20 -18.37
C ALA A 50 -17.87 -4.71 -19.10
N ASP A 51 -18.97 -4.60 -18.37
CA ASP A 51 -20.27 -4.28 -18.95
C ASP A 51 -20.15 -2.89 -19.59
N SER A 52 -20.45 -2.82 -20.88
CA SER A 52 -20.98 -1.67 -21.64
C SER A 52 -20.76 -0.27 -21.03
N GLY A 53 -19.75 0.48 -21.52
CA GLY A 53 -19.89 1.94 -21.65
C GLY A 53 -18.96 2.87 -20.88
N GLU A 54 -18.03 2.41 -20.03
CA GLU A 54 -17.19 3.36 -19.27
C GLU A 54 -15.71 3.35 -19.67
N LYS A 55 -15.27 4.47 -20.25
CA LYS A 55 -13.99 4.68 -20.92
C LYS A 55 -12.79 4.37 -20.00
N ARG A 56 -11.93 3.49 -20.51
CA ARG A 56 -10.50 3.24 -20.18
C ARG A 56 -9.95 4.05 -18.99
N ARG A 57 -9.94 3.42 -17.81
CA ARG A 57 -8.99 3.74 -16.74
C ARG A 57 -8.34 2.44 -16.26
N LYS A 58 -7.01 2.44 -16.19
CA LYS A 58 -6.20 1.33 -15.63
C LYS A 58 -6.79 0.90 -14.27
N PRO A 59 -6.79 -0.40 -13.92
CA PRO A 59 -7.32 -0.84 -12.64
C PRO A 59 -6.56 -0.15 -11.50
N ARG A 60 -7.22 0.82 -10.84
CA ARG A 60 -6.70 1.55 -9.69
C ARG A 60 -6.62 0.63 -8.48
N ALA A 61 -5.73 0.94 -7.54
CA ALA A 61 -5.56 0.27 -6.23
C ALA A 61 -6.89 0.00 -5.47
N ALA A 62 -7.96 0.73 -5.78
CA ALA A 62 -9.32 0.44 -5.32
C ALA A 62 -9.80 -0.99 -5.66
N HIS A 63 -9.38 -1.59 -6.78
CA HIS A 63 -9.70 -2.97 -7.12
C HIS A 63 -8.99 -3.98 -6.22
N ALA A 64 -7.71 -3.74 -5.87
CA ALA A 64 -6.98 -4.60 -4.94
C ALA A 64 -7.60 -4.56 -3.53
N ARG A 65 -8.07 -3.38 -3.11
CA ARG A 65 -8.81 -3.22 -1.84
C ARG A 65 -10.15 -3.95 -1.88
N ALA A 66 -10.92 -3.80 -2.95
CA ALA A 66 -12.20 -4.49 -3.08
C ALA A 66 -12.06 -6.03 -3.15
N ILE A 67 -10.95 -6.53 -3.70
CA ILE A 67 -10.60 -7.96 -3.66
C ILE A 67 -10.22 -8.37 -2.24
N GLY A 68 -9.42 -7.57 -1.52
CA GLY A 68 -9.09 -7.79 -0.12
C GLY A 68 -10.32 -7.81 0.79
N ASP A 69 -11.19 -6.81 0.69
CA ASP A 69 -12.41 -6.67 1.49
C ASP A 69 -13.41 -7.82 1.18
N ALA A 70 -13.50 -8.25 -0.08
CA ALA A 70 -14.35 -9.37 -0.47
C ALA A 70 -13.85 -10.72 0.09
N LEU A 71 -12.53 -10.90 0.19
CA LEU A 71 -11.92 -12.12 0.74
C LEU A 71 -11.95 -12.15 2.28
N GLU A 72 -11.90 -10.97 2.92
CA GLU A 72 -12.04 -10.82 4.38
C GLU A 72 -13.42 -11.28 4.88
N GLN A 73 -14.50 -11.05 4.12
CA GLN A 73 -15.85 -11.51 4.47
C GLN A 73 -16.04 -13.03 4.43
N VAL A 74 -15.20 -13.78 3.71
CA VAL A 74 -15.25 -15.25 3.61
C VAL A 74 -14.20 -15.94 4.46
N GLY A 75 -13.59 -15.23 5.42
CA GLY A 75 -12.64 -15.80 6.38
C GLY A 75 -11.27 -16.14 5.80
N PHE A 76 -11.03 -15.79 4.52
CA PHE A 76 -9.72 -15.91 3.89
C PHE A 76 -9.02 -14.56 3.99
N GLY A 77 -8.30 -14.37 5.10
CA GLY A 77 -7.60 -13.13 5.41
C GLY A 77 -6.80 -12.58 4.23
N SER A 78 -6.91 -11.26 4.04
CA SER A 78 -6.23 -10.41 3.06
C SER A 78 -4.70 -10.64 2.92
N HIS A 79 -4.09 -11.33 3.88
CA HIS A 79 -2.67 -11.67 3.93
C HIS A 79 -2.15 -12.52 2.77
N ARG A 80 -2.90 -13.53 2.28
CA ARG A 80 -2.36 -14.45 1.25
C ARG A 80 -2.35 -13.88 -0.17
N VAL A 81 -3.26 -12.96 -0.50
CA VAL A 81 -3.29 -12.32 -1.82
C VAL A 81 -2.22 -11.24 -1.94
N ALA A 82 -1.89 -10.55 -0.84
CA ALA A 82 -0.83 -9.56 -0.81
C ALA A 82 0.57 -10.19 -1.06
N GLU A 83 0.82 -11.39 -0.52
CA GLU A 83 2.08 -12.13 -0.72
C GLU A 83 2.37 -12.44 -2.19
N HIS A 84 1.37 -12.87 -2.96
CA HIS A 84 1.60 -13.33 -4.34
C HIS A 84 1.90 -12.18 -5.33
N PHE A 85 1.51 -10.95 -5.03
CA PHE A 85 1.69 -9.80 -5.92
C PHE A 85 2.97 -8.99 -5.68
N HIS A 86 3.85 -9.37 -4.74
CA HIS A 86 4.98 -8.53 -4.29
C HIS A 86 4.56 -7.09 -3.92
N VAL A 87 3.26 -6.88 -3.68
CA VAL A 87 2.76 -5.67 -3.05
C VAL A 87 2.97 -5.95 -1.59
N GLN A 88 4.11 -5.51 -1.04
CA GLN A 88 4.34 -5.63 0.39
C GLN A 88 3.06 -5.20 1.11
N PRO A 89 2.42 -6.08 1.90
CA PRO A 89 1.32 -5.65 2.73
C PRO A 89 1.89 -4.55 3.62
N MET A 90 1.37 -3.33 3.49
CA MET A 90 1.74 -2.23 4.40
C MET A 90 1.49 -2.59 5.88
N SER A 91 0.77 -3.69 6.13
CA SER A 91 0.56 -4.29 7.45
C SER A 91 1.79 -4.99 8.06
N GLN A 92 2.92 -5.08 7.34
CA GLN A 92 4.22 -5.47 7.90
C GLN A 92 5.30 -4.41 7.65
N ARG A 93 4.92 -3.14 7.46
CA ARG A 93 5.73 -2.11 8.10
C ARG A 93 5.54 -2.36 9.57
N HIS A 94 6.56 -2.89 10.23
CA HIS A 94 6.73 -2.79 11.67
C HIS A 94 6.57 -1.30 12.06
N ALA A 95 5.34 -0.84 12.21
CA ALA A 95 4.99 0.02 13.30
C ALA A 95 5.20 -0.89 14.51
N SER A 96 6.37 -0.79 15.12
CA SER A 96 6.56 -1.30 16.46
C SER A 96 5.36 -0.85 17.28
N GLU A 97 4.80 -1.73 18.10
CA GLU A 97 3.68 -1.44 19.02
C GLU A 97 3.93 -0.22 19.94
N SER A 98 5.15 0.34 19.93
CA SER A 98 5.53 1.64 20.49
C SER A 98 4.87 2.89 19.86
N ASP A 99 4.15 2.80 18.74
CA ASP A 99 3.59 3.98 18.04
C ASP A 99 2.21 4.45 18.53
N LYS A 100 1.52 3.73 19.44
CA LYS A 100 0.13 4.08 19.85
C LYS A 100 -0.04 4.63 21.26
N GLU A 101 0.96 4.57 22.12
CA GLU A 101 0.89 5.20 23.45
C GLU A 101 1.64 6.53 23.44
N GLY A 102 0.91 7.63 23.23
CA GLY A 102 1.41 8.99 23.52
C GLY A 102 2.75 9.33 22.86
N LEU A 103 2.78 9.41 21.51
CA LEU A 103 3.92 9.89 20.71
C LEU A 103 4.27 11.35 21.02
N THR A 104 4.86 11.58 22.19
CA THR A 104 5.70 12.75 22.44
C THR A 104 6.79 12.71 21.37
N ARG A 105 6.72 13.65 20.43
CA ARG A 105 7.70 13.73 19.34
C ARG A 105 9.08 13.88 19.98
N ARG A 106 9.89 12.81 19.97
CA ARG A 106 11.25 12.84 20.54
C ARG A 106 11.96 14.09 20.00
N PRO A 107 12.38 15.04 20.86
CA PRO A 107 12.99 16.29 20.42
C PRO A 107 14.27 16.03 19.64
N TRP A 108 14.64 16.96 18.76
CA TRP A 108 15.91 16.91 18.04
C TRP A 108 17.01 17.50 18.90
N SER A 109 18.06 16.72 19.15
CA SER A 109 19.27 17.18 19.82
C SER A 109 20.17 17.99 18.88
N ALA A 110 21.04 18.83 19.45
CA ALA A 110 22.03 19.58 18.67
C ALA A 110 23.02 18.66 17.94
N GLN A 111 23.35 17.51 18.54
CA GLN A 111 24.20 16.49 17.91
C GLN A 111 23.54 15.88 16.68
N GLU A 112 22.25 15.53 16.76
CA GLU A 112 21.50 15.01 15.61
C GLU A 112 21.42 16.05 14.48
N ASP A 113 21.24 17.34 14.80
CA ASP A 113 21.22 18.41 13.80
C ASP A 113 22.59 18.57 13.12
N ALA A 114 23.68 18.53 13.88
CA ALA A 114 25.04 18.62 13.35
C ALA A 114 25.34 17.44 12.42
N GLN A 115 24.94 16.23 12.81
CA GLN A 115 25.11 15.04 11.98
C GLN A 115 24.24 15.08 10.73
N LEU A 116 22.99 15.55 10.83
CA LEU A 116 22.10 15.74 9.68
C LEU A 116 22.70 16.74 8.68
N LEU A 117 23.19 17.89 9.16
CA LEU A 117 23.85 18.90 8.33
C LEU A 117 25.10 18.33 7.64
N HIS A 118 25.96 17.65 8.40
CA HIS A 118 27.17 17.01 7.87
C HIS A 118 26.84 16.01 6.76
N MET A 119 25.89 15.11 6.99
CA MET A 119 25.51 14.09 6.00
C MET A 119 24.85 14.69 4.76
N ARG A 120 24.05 15.75 4.91
CA ARG A 120 23.47 16.45 3.75
C ARG A 120 24.52 17.20 2.93
N ASN A 121 25.50 17.82 3.58
CA ASN A 121 26.61 18.47 2.90
C ASN A 121 27.51 17.45 2.17
N ALA A 122 27.61 16.22 2.70
CA ALA A 122 28.27 15.10 2.02
C ALA A 122 27.44 14.49 0.86
N GLY A 123 26.22 14.99 0.60
CA GLY A 123 25.37 14.53 -0.50
C GLY A 123 24.56 13.26 -0.21
N HIS A 124 24.44 12.83 1.05
CA HIS A 124 23.67 11.63 1.38
C HIS A 124 22.15 11.82 1.22
N ASP A 125 21.49 10.72 0.84
CA ASP A 125 20.03 10.64 0.72
C ASP A 125 19.35 10.68 2.11
N ILE A 126 18.18 11.32 2.19
CA ILE A 126 17.34 11.42 3.40
C ILE A 126 17.04 10.05 4.01
N ARG A 127 16.87 9.00 3.20
CA ARG A 127 16.64 7.63 3.68
C ARG A 127 17.83 7.11 4.47
N LEU A 128 19.05 7.30 3.95
CA LEU A 128 20.27 6.88 4.62
C LEU A 128 20.46 7.63 5.94
N ILE A 129 20.18 8.94 5.93
CA ILE A 129 20.26 9.80 7.13
C ILE A 129 19.22 9.37 8.18
N ALA A 130 18.00 9.05 7.75
CA ALA A 130 16.94 8.57 8.64
C ALA A 130 17.34 7.28 9.35
N THR A 131 17.92 6.32 8.62
CA THR A 131 18.47 5.09 9.19
C THR A 131 19.61 5.38 10.16
N ALA A 132 20.57 6.23 9.78
CA ALA A 132 21.73 6.57 10.63
C ALA A 132 21.34 7.26 11.95
N LEU A 133 20.26 8.05 11.95
CA LEU A 133 19.78 8.79 13.12
C LEU A 133 18.70 8.03 13.91
N GLY A 134 18.23 6.88 13.43
CA GLY A 134 17.09 6.18 14.02
C GLY A 134 15.80 7.01 13.99
N ARG A 135 15.59 7.77 12.91
CA ARG A 135 14.43 8.66 12.71
C ARG A 135 13.63 8.24 11.47
N THR A 136 12.43 8.78 11.32
CA THR A 136 11.64 8.60 10.10
C THR A 136 12.11 9.56 9.00
N THR A 137 12.00 9.14 7.74
CA THR A 137 12.33 9.97 6.56
C THR A 137 11.62 11.32 6.59
N HIS A 138 10.32 11.31 6.88
CA HIS A 138 9.51 12.52 7.00
C HIS A 138 9.99 13.44 8.13
N GLY A 139 10.43 12.87 9.26
CA GLY A 139 11.00 13.63 10.36
C GLY A 139 12.30 14.33 9.99
N VAL A 140 13.20 13.63 9.28
CA VAL A 140 14.47 14.19 8.77
C VAL A 140 14.20 15.30 7.76
N GLU A 141 13.30 15.10 6.80
CA GLU A 141 12.97 16.09 5.77
C GLU A 141 12.36 17.38 6.37
N THR A 142 11.44 17.21 7.32
CA THR A 142 10.83 18.32 8.05
C THR A 142 11.89 19.08 8.86
N ARG A 143 12.83 18.37 9.50
CA ARG A 143 13.89 19.00 10.28
C ARG A 143 14.87 19.75 9.38
N TRP A 144 15.32 19.14 8.29
CA TRP A 144 16.19 19.77 7.30
C TRP A 144 15.62 21.09 6.81
N THR A 145 14.35 21.08 6.40
CA THR A 145 13.64 22.30 5.94
C THR A 145 13.65 23.40 7.01
N ARG A 146 13.46 23.04 8.28
CA ARG A 146 13.49 24.01 9.39
C ARG A 146 14.89 24.55 9.67
N LEU A 147 15.93 23.71 9.59
CA LEU A 147 17.32 24.13 9.75
C LEU A 147 17.73 25.10 8.63
N MET A 148 17.40 24.81 7.38
CA MET A 148 17.67 25.70 6.25
C MET A 148 17.00 27.06 6.40
N LYS A 149 15.73 27.08 6.83
CA LYS A 149 15.02 28.34 7.11
C LYS A 149 15.71 29.15 8.21
N ARG A 150 16.13 28.50 9.30
CA ARG A 150 16.84 29.18 10.40
C ARG A 150 18.17 29.76 9.96
N LEU A 151 18.96 29.02 9.18
CA LEU A 151 20.22 29.52 8.63
C LEU A 151 20.01 30.69 7.67
N ALA A 152 18.99 30.62 6.80
CA ALA A 152 18.64 31.72 5.90
C ALA A 152 18.23 32.98 6.67
N SER A 153 17.43 32.85 7.73
CA SER A 153 17.04 33.99 8.57
C SER A 153 18.21 34.56 9.39
N HIS A 154 19.17 33.73 9.81
CA HIS A 154 20.33 34.19 10.57
C HIS A 154 21.28 35.04 9.71
N ASN A 155 21.48 34.67 8.43
CA ASN A 155 22.31 35.44 7.50
C ASN A 155 21.72 36.79 7.07
N GLN A 156 20.43 37.06 7.31
CA GLN A 156 19.77 38.33 6.97
C GLN A 156 19.82 39.37 8.11
N ALA A 157 20.22 38.96 9.31
CA ALA A 157 20.23 39.79 10.50
C ALA A 157 21.66 40.25 10.92
N GLN A 158 22.68 39.94 10.11
CA GLN A 158 24.07 40.40 10.24
C GLN A 158 24.37 41.45 9.18
#